data_AF-A0A0C3BYJ2-F1
#
_entry.id   AF-A0A0C3BYJ2-F1
#
_cell.length_a   1.000
_cell.length_b   1.000
_cell.length_c   1.000
_cell.angle_alpha   90.00
_cell.angle_beta   90.00
_cell.angle_gamma   90.00
#
_symmetry.space_group_name_H-M   'P 1'
#
loop_
_entity.id
_entity.type
_entity.pdbx_description
1 polymer ?
#
loop_
_entity_poly.entity_id
_entity_poly.type
_entity_poly.pdbx_seq_one_letter_code
_entity_poly.pdbx_strand_id
1 'polypeptide(L)'
;MPAVQPLQQSTLINSLNRMQPSNDSTKKRSITLISGEEVDLQTISSDAPVRSEVVEAMKARIIELEDQLATRPSPAKRARKSAASATDDASNAEAGPSSISTAASTKADEKKKKVQLKKIFDQLKKECKKDTCKFQGSPKTIKIDEVLQTAEFEAMFGGKGTLILPTPTNKPKSTVTIIEFNKVQIADFFGGELKALKGNRWSRGGVPVRTFGGGFGGFGSTFAKSVKQGSCDVEIRSCDVNYSKNGMKCTMKFEVAQVGGGGAYGGYGDSDDDGCYY
;
A
#
# COMPACT_ATOMS: atom_id res chain seq x y z
N MET A 1 44.47 -2.97 -28.57
CA MET A 1 43.56 -3.90 -27.86
C MET A 1 43.18 -3.28 -26.52
N PRO A 2 41.95 -2.76 -26.36
CA PRO A 2 41.52 -2.21 -25.07
C PRO A 2 40.95 -3.30 -24.16
N ALA A 3 41.34 -3.25 -22.90
CA ALA A 3 40.97 -4.17 -21.83
C ALA A 3 39.50 -3.98 -21.40
N VAL A 4 38.78 -5.09 -21.27
CA VAL A 4 37.41 -5.16 -20.77
C VAL A 4 37.46 -5.23 -19.24
N GLN A 5 36.89 -4.25 -18.55
CA GLN A 5 36.68 -4.30 -17.10
C GLN A 5 35.31 -4.91 -16.76
N PRO A 6 35.20 -5.77 -15.73
CA PRO A 6 33.92 -6.33 -15.29
C PRO A 6 33.14 -5.34 -14.41
N LEU A 7 31.84 -5.22 -14.69
CA LEU A 7 30.84 -4.50 -13.91
C LEU A 7 30.67 -5.12 -12.51
N GLN A 8 31.01 -4.36 -11.47
CA GLN A 8 30.65 -4.71 -10.09
C GLN A 8 29.16 -4.41 -9.83
N GLN A 9 28.40 -5.45 -9.49
CA GLN A 9 27.06 -5.34 -8.94
C GLN A 9 27.15 -5.13 -7.42
N SER A 10 26.87 -3.92 -6.94
CA SER A 10 26.97 -3.60 -5.51
C SER A 10 25.92 -2.59 -5.04
N THR A 11 24.63 -2.96 -5.06
CA THR A 11 23.61 -2.22 -4.28
C THR A 11 22.39 -3.08 -3.97
N LEU A 12 22.53 -4.07 -3.07
CA LEU A 12 21.37 -4.77 -2.47
C LEU A 12 21.52 -5.11 -0.96
N ILE A 13 22.43 -4.46 -0.22
CA ILE A 13 22.68 -4.82 1.19
C ILE A 13 22.13 -3.79 2.21
N ASN A 14 21.76 -2.57 1.80
CA ASN A 14 21.47 -1.50 2.76
C ASN A 14 20.02 -1.38 3.28
N SER A 15 19.13 -2.36 3.06
CA SER A 15 17.72 -2.23 3.52
C SER A 15 17.33 -3.10 4.73
N LEU A 16 18.23 -3.92 5.27
CA LEU A 16 17.90 -4.85 6.37
C LEU A 16 18.23 -4.35 7.78
N ASN A 17 18.77 -3.14 7.95
CA ASN A 17 19.23 -2.62 9.25
C ASN A 17 18.24 -1.68 9.97
N ARG A 18 16.94 -1.73 9.67
CA ARG A 18 15.93 -0.88 10.34
C ARG A 18 14.78 -1.68 10.96
N MET A 19 15.12 -2.68 11.75
CA MET A 19 14.28 -3.16 12.85
C MET A 19 15.14 -3.25 14.10
N GLN A 20 15.35 -2.10 14.75
CA GLN A 20 15.71 -2.10 16.16
C GLN A 20 14.48 -2.54 16.97
N PRO A 21 14.60 -3.55 17.84
CA PRO A 21 13.59 -3.84 18.83
C PRO A 21 13.60 -2.75 19.90
N SER A 22 12.42 -2.22 20.23
CA SER A 22 12.19 -1.36 21.38
C SER A 22 12.52 -2.12 22.67
N ASN A 23 13.43 -1.55 23.46
CA ASN A 23 13.83 -2.00 24.79
C ASN A 23 12.73 -1.72 25.83
N ASP A 24 11.67 -2.51 25.85
CA ASP A 24 10.80 -2.57 27.04
C ASP A 24 10.21 -3.97 27.25
N SER A 25 10.50 -4.53 28.43
CA SER A 25 10.22 -5.87 28.95
C SER A 25 11.17 -7.01 28.54
N THR A 26 12.33 -7.06 29.20
CA THR A 26 13.23 -8.22 29.25
C THR A 26 12.57 -9.40 29.99
N LYS A 27 11.63 -10.09 29.33
CA LYS A 27 11.42 -11.51 29.61
C LYS A 27 12.54 -12.27 28.90
N LYS A 28 13.51 -12.76 29.68
CA LYS A 28 14.57 -13.64 29.20
C LYS A 28 13.91 -14.82 28.45
N ARG A 29 14.33 -15.07 27.21
CA ARG A 29 13.82 -16.18 26.40
C ARG A 29 14.64 -17.41 26.75
N SER A 30 14.43 -17.94 27.93
CA SER A 30 15.06 -19.17 28.38
C SER A 30 14.18 -20.38 28.11
N ILE A 31 14.82 -21.53 27.91
CA ILE A 31 14.17 -22.83 27.82
C ILE A 31 14.77 -23.76 28.87
N THR A 32 13.92 -24.45 29.62
CA THR A 32 14.36 -25.45 30.60
C THR A 32 14.49 -26.79 29.89
N LEU A 33 15.67 -27.39 29.94
CA LEU A 33 15.94 -28.72 29.43
C LEU A 33 15.40 -29.78 30.40
N ILE A 34 15.27 -31.03 29.92
CA ILE A 34 14.83 -32.18 30.72
C ILE A 34 15.82 -32.48 31.87
N SER A 35 17.08 -32.09 31.69
CA SER A 35 18.13 -32.13 32.73
C SER A 35 17.94 -31.11 33.85
N GLY A 36 16.99 -30.17 33.73
CA GLY A 36 16.78 -29.06 34.65
C GLY A 36 17.67 -27.84 34.38
N GLU A 37 18.55 -27.90 33.37
CA GLU A 37 19.38 -26.77 32.95
C GLU A 37 18.54 -25.72 32.19
N GLU A 38 18.70 -24.45 32.55
CA GLU A 38 18.04 -23.33 31.88
C GLU A 38 18.98 -22.73 30.83
N VAL A 39 18.63 -22.90 29.55
CA VAL A 39 19.43 -22.40 28.42
C VAL A 39 18.82 -21.11 27.90
N ASP A 40 19.63 -20.04 27.85
CA ASP A 40 19.25 -18.78 27.23
C ASP A 40 19.35 -18.87 25.70
N LEU A 41 18.22 -18.67 25.01
CA LEU A 41 18.16 -18.78 23.55
C LEU A 41 18.85 -17.58 22.85
N GLN A 42 19.21 -16.52 23.57
CA GLN A 42 19.92 -15.36 22.99
C GLN A 42 21.43 -15.55 22.84
N THR A 43 22.01 -16.51 23.58
CA THR A 43 23.46 -16.75 23.59
C THR A 43 23.89 -17.90 22.68
N ILE A 44 22.93 -18.58 22.04
CA ILE A 44 23.20 -19.66 21.10
C ILE A 44 23.69 -19.04 19.78
N SER A 45 25.01 -19.03 19.59
CA SER A 45 25.64 -18.63 18.33
C SER A 45 25.15 -19.50 17.17
N SER A 46 24.82 -18.87 16.04
CA SER A 46 24.33 -19.54 14.82
C SER A 46 25.30 -20.58 14.23
N ASP A 47 26.56 -20.51 14.63
CA ASP A 47 27.65 -21.27 14.02
C ASP A 47 28.02 -22.52 14.84
N ALA A 48 27.41 -22.71 16.02
CA ALA A 48 27.62 -23.90 16.84
C ALA A 48 26.59 -25.00 16.50
N PRO A 49 26.99 -26.28 16.48
CA PRO A 49 26.05 -27.38 16.30
C PRO A 49 25.02 -27.40 17.44
N VAL A 50 23.74 -27.25 17.09
CA VAL A 50 22.63 -27.21 18.04
C VAL A 50 22.52 -28.56 18.75
N ARG A 51 22.54 -28.55 20.09
CA ARG A 51 22.37 -29.76 20.91
C ARG A 51 20.97 -30.35 20.70
N SER A 52 20.87 -31.67 20.57
CA SER A 52 19.59 -32.38 20.36
C SER A 52 18.57 -32.10 21.47
N GLU A 53 19.03 -31.96 22.71
CA GLU A 53 18.20 -31.66 23.88
C GLU A 53 17.48 -30.32 23.76
N VAL A 54 18.12 -29.30 23.18
CA VAL A 54 17.50 -27.97 22.94
C VAL A 54 16.39 -28.09 21.90
N VAL A 55 16.59 -28.90 20.87
CA VAL A 55 15.58 -29.13 19.81
C VAL A 55 14.36 -29.85 20.38
N GLU A 56 14.56 -30.85 21.23
CA GLU A 56 13.46 -31.57 21.88
C GLU A 56 12.69 -30.67 22.85
N ALA A 57 13.40 -29.86 23.66
CA ALA A 57 12.77 -28.89 24.54
C ALA A 57 11.96 -27.85 23.74
N MET A 58 12.48 -27.36 22.62
CA MET A 58 11.75 -26.43 21.74
C MET A 58 10.48 -27.07 21.16
N LYS A 59 10.56 -28.33 20.71
CA LYS A 59 9.39 -29.06 20.21
C LYS A 59 8.31 -29.21 21.29
N ALA A 60 8.69 -29.61 22.51
CA ALA A 60 7.76 -29.73 23.62
C ALA A 60 7.09 -28.38 23.95
N ARG A 61 7.86 -27.29 23.95
CA ARG A 61 7.34 -25.95 24.22
C ARG A 61 6.38 -25.44 23.14
N ILE A 62 6.61 -25.78 21.87
CA ILE A 62 5.70 -25.44 20.77
C ILE A 62 4.36 -26.16 20.95
N ILE A 63 4.38 -27.46 21.25
CA ILE A 63 3.15 -28.25 21.49
C ILE A 63 2.34 -27.65 22.64
N GLU A 64 2.99 -27.31 23.75
CA GLU A 64 2.32 -26.69 24.91
C GLU A 64 1.67 -25.34 24.55
N LEU A 65 2.33 -24.53 23.71
CA LEU A 65 1.77 -23.25 23.25
C LEU A 65 0.59 -23.44 22.30
N GLU A 66 0.61 -24.47 21.46
CA GLU A 66 -0.50 -24.84 20.59
C GLU A 66 -1.72 -25.30 21.41
N ASP A 67 -1.52 -26.10 22.46
CA ASP A 67 -2.58 -26.51 23.38
C ASP A 67 -3.16 -25.32 24.17
N GLN A 68 -2.32 -24.37 24.60
CA GLN A 68 -2.77 -23.13 25.25
C GLN A 68 -3.59 -22.23 24.30
N LEU A 69 -3.26 -22.22 23.00
CA LEU A 69 -4.03 -21.49 22.00
C LEU A 69 -5.35 -22.20 21.68
N ALA A 70 -5.37 -23.53 21.65
CA ALA A 70 -6.57 -24.33 21.42
C ALA A 70 -7.58 -24.25 22.59
N THR A 71 -7.08 -24.14 23.82
CA THR A 71 -7.91 -24.05 25.03
C THR A 71 -8.40 -22.64 25.36
N ARG A 72 -7.96 -21.60 24.64
CA ARG A 72 -8.47 -20.23 24.83
C ARG A 72 -9.90 -20.13 24.30
N PRO A 73 -10.91 -19.91 25.17
CA PRO A 73 -12.28 -19.71 24.71
C PRO A 73 -12.36 -18.45 23.85
N SER A 74 -13.03 -18.55 22.70
CA SER A 74 -13.25 -17.41 21.80
C SER A 74 -13.84 -16.24 22.61
N PRO A 75 -13.30 -15.00 22.50
CA PRO A 75 -13.72 -13.89 23.35
C PRO A 75 -15.23 -13.66 23.23
N ALA A 76 -15.91 -13.90 24.35
CA ALA A 76 -17.36 -13.85 24.45
C ALA A 76 -17.90 -12.49 24.03
N LYS A 77 -18.82 -12.50 23.06
CA LYS A 77 -19.54 -11.31 22.59
C LYS A 77 -20.24 -10.63 23.76
N ARG A 78 -19.80 -9.42 24.10
CA ARG A 78 -20.48 -8.51 25.02
C ARG A 78 -21.86 -8.16 24.43
N ALA A 79 -22.92 -8.78 24.94
CA ALA A 79 -24.30 -8.54 24.50
C ALA A 79 -24.68 -7.07 24.73
N ARG A 80 -25.03 -6.36 23.64
CA ARG A 80 -25.67 -5.04 23.73
C ARG A 80 -27.19 -5.24 23.73
N LYS A 81 -27.81 -4.74 24.79
CA LYS A 81 -29.25 -4.67 25.05
C LYS A 81 -29.96 -3.92 23.91
N SER A 82 -30.89 -4.59 23.25
CA SER A 82 -31.77 -4.05 22.21
C SER A 82 -32.89 -3.23 22.85
N ALA A 83 -33.08 -1.98 22.44
CA ALA A 83 -34.33 -1.25 22.65
C ALA A 83 -35.25 -1.53 21.45
N ALA A 84 -36.51 -1.82 21.78
CA ALA A 84 -37.56 -2.23 20.86
C ALA A 84 -38.02 -1.12 19.91
N SER A 85 -38.42 -1.51 18.71
CA SER A 85 -39.58 -0.93 18.02
C SER A 85 -40.19 -1.98 17.11
N ALA A 86 -41.48 -2.20 17.34
CA ALA A 86 -42.35 -3.12 16.65
C ALA A 86 -42.71 -2.60 15.26
N THR A 87 -42.96 -3.52 14.34
CA THR A 87 -44.22 -3.60 13.58
C THR A 87 -44.32 -4.98 12.97
N ASP A 88 -45.39 -5.67 13.34
CA ASP A 88 -45.93 -6.88 12.72
C ASP A 88 -46.17 -6.67 11.22
N ASP A 89 -45.87 -7.69 10.42
CA ASP A 89 -46.89 -8.27 9.53
C ASP A 89 -46.52 -9.70 9.15
N ALA A 90 -47.51 -10.57 9.19
CA ALA A 90 -47.39 -12.02 9.06
C ALA A 90 -48.24 -12.50 7.89
N SER A 91 -47.64 -13.18 6.91
CA SER A 91 -48.34 -14.21 6.14
C SER A 91 -47.39 -15.17 5.41
N ASN A 92 -47.30 -16.37 6.00
CA ASN A 92 -47.48 -17.69 5.39
C ASN A 92 -46.47 -18.27 4.36
N ALA A 93 -45.64 -19.16 4.90
CA ALA A 93 -45.15 -20.46 4.42
C ALA A 93 -45.19 -20.86 2.93
N GLU A 94 -43.99 -21.14 2.39
CA GLU A 94 -43.76 -22.31 1.52
C GLU A 94 -42.32 -22.83 1.75
N ALA A 95 -42.17 -24.15 1.85
CA ALA A 95 -40.95 -24.84 2.25
C ALA A 95 -40.01 -25.11 1.07
N GLY A 96 -38.72 -24.72 1.20
CA GLY A 96 -37.64 -25.04 0.26
C GLY A 96 -36.26 -24.97 0.93
N PRO A 97 -35.28 -25.80 0.53
CA PRO A 97 -34.15 -26.17 1.38
C PRO A 97 -33.00 -25.16 1.38
N SER A 98 -32.51 -24.87 2.58
CA SER A 98 -31.10 -24.65 2.97
C SER A 98 -30.16 -24.01 1.95
N SER A 99 -30.07 -22.68 1.95
CA SER A 99 -28.79 -21.95 1.89
C SER A 99 -29.05 -20.47 2.16
N ILE A 100 -28.01 -19.70 2.50
CA ILE A 100 -28.03 -18.27 2.82
C ILE A 100 -28.19 -17.99 4.33
N SER A 101 -27.15 -18.37 5.07
CA SER A 101 -26.72 -17.63 6.26
C SER A 101 -25.51 -16.76 5.87
N THR A 102 -25.75 -15.61 5.22
CA THR A 102 -24.69 -14.65 4.86
C THR A 102 -25.06 -13.19 5.10
N ALA A 103 -26.09 -12.92 5.90
CA ALA A 103 -26.55 -11.54 6.14
C ALA A 103 -25.82 -10.82 7.30
N ALA A 104 -25.03 -11.53 8.12
CA ALA A 104 -24.44 -10.96 9.35
C ALA A 104 -22.93 -10.62 9.25
N SER A 105 -22.20 -11.07 8.22
CA SER A 105 -20.76 -10.82 8.04
C SER A 105 -20.43 -9.50 7.31
N THR A 106 -21.40 -8.92 6.61
CA THR A 106 -21.18 -7.81 5.66
C THR A 106 -20.67 -6.53 6.32
N LYS A 107 -21.16 -6.16 7.50
CA LYS A 107 -20.75 -4.91 8.18
C LYS A 107 -19.31 -4.92 8.70
N ALA A 108 -18.78 -6.08 9.08
CA ALA A 108 -17.39 -6.19 9.56
C ALA A 108 -16.42 -6.12 8.37
N ASP A 109 -16.77 -6.79 7.28
CA ASP A 109 -15.94 -6.82 6.07
C ASP A 109 -15.95 -5.47 5.35
N GLU A 110 -17.07 -4.75 5.33
CA GLU A 110 -17.13 -3.37 4.82
C GLU A 110 -16.19 -2.41 5.55
N LYS A 111 -16.07 -2.53 6.88
CA LYS A 111 -15.13 -1.69 7.65
C LYS A 111 -13.69 -2.02 7.29
N LYS A 112 -13.35 -3.31 7.17
CA LYS A 112 -12.00 -3.74 6.74
C LYS A 112 -11.67 -3.20 5.35
N LYS A 113 -12.61 -3.32 4.39
CA LYS A 113 -12.47 -2.76 3.04
C LYS A 113 -12.20 -1.25 3.07
N LYS A 114 -12.99 -0.48 3.82
CA LYS A 114 -12.78 0.97 3.96
C LYS A 114 -11.40 1.30 4.54
N VAL A 115 -10.95 0.57 5.56
CA VAL A 115 -9.61 0.77 6.15
C VAL A 115 -8.50 0.45 5.13
N GLN A 116 -8.63 -0.64 4.37
CA GLN A 116 -7.66 -0.99 3.32
C GLN A 116 -7.65 0.03 2.18
N LEU A 117 -8.82 0.48 1.71
CA LEU A 117 -8.94 1.52 0.68
C LEU A 117 -8.33 2.84 1.14
N LYS A 118 -8.60 3.25 2.39
CA LYS A 118 -7.98 4.42 3.00
C LYS A 118 -6.46 4.28 3.07
N LYS A 119 -5.94 3.10 3.42
CA LYS A 119 -4.49 2.82 3.45
C LYS A 119 -3.86 3.00 2.06
N ILE A 120 -4.46 2.40 1.03
CA ILE A 120 -4.03 2.53 -0.37
C ILE A 120 -4.04 4.00 -0.81
N PHE A 121 -5.12 4.72 -0.47
CA PHE A 121 -5.27 6.13 -0.82
C PHE A 121 -4.28 7.04 -0.09
N ASP A 122 -4.02 6.79 1.18
CA ASP A 122 -3.01 7.53 1.96
C ASP A 122 -1.59 7.25 1.43
N GLN A 123 -1.32 6.04 0.93
CA GLN A 123 -0.06 5.73 0.24
C GLN A 123 0.03 6.45 -1.11
N LEU A 124 -1.03 6.44 -1.92
CA LEU A 124 -1.10 7.19 -3.18
C LEU A 124 -0.83 8.68 -2.97
N LYS A 125 -1.43 9.30 -1.94
CA LYS A 125 -1.14 10.70 -1.56
C LYS A 125 0.32 10.94 -1.25
N LYS A 126 0.97 10.01 -0.54
CA LYS A 126 2.41 10.11 -0.21
C LYS A 126 3.25 10.01 -1.49
N GLU A 127 2.94 9.06 -2.37
CA GLU A 127 3.64 8.89 -3.66
C GLU A 127 3.50 10.14 -4.55
N CYS A 128 2.31 10.74 -4.64
CA CYS A 128 2.10 11.99 -5.39
C CYS A 128 2.93 13.17 -4.87
N LYS A 129 3.33 13.17 -3.59
CA LYS A 129 4.11 14.24 -2.96
C LYS A 129 5.62 13.98 -2.97
N LYS A 130 6.07 12.79 -3.40
CA LYS A 130 7.51 12.48 -3.48
C LYS A 130 8.17 13.33 -4.56
N ASP A 131 9.44 13.67 -4.35
CA ASP A 131 10.24 14.44 -5.32
C ASP A 131 10.55 13.67 -6.61
N THR A 132 10.37 12.34 -6.59
CA THR A 132 10.43 11.48 -7.78
C THR A 132 9.20 11.65 -8.68
N CYS A 133 8.06 12.05 -8.11
CA CYS A 133 6.81 12.25 -8.85
C CYS A 133 6.68 13.73 -9.28
N LYS A 134 7.36 14.08 -10.38
CA LYS A 134 7.40 15.46 -10.90
C LYS A 134 6.27 15.74 -11.87
N PHE A 135 5.25 16.50 -11.44
CA PHE A 135 4.17 16.93 -12.33
C PHE A 135 4.62 18.10 -13.20
N GLN A 136 4.68 17.87 -14.51
CA GLN A 136 5.20 18.76 -15.55
C GLN A 136 4.24 18.83 -16.77
N GLY A 137 2.95 18.61 -16.54
CA GLY A 137 1.92 18.55 -17.58
C GLY A 137 1.77 17.20 -18.30
N SER A 138 2.64 16.21 -18.03
CA SER A 138 2.44 14.82 -18.47
C SER A 138 1.85 13.95 -17.35
N PRO A 139 0.99 12.97 -17.68
CA PRO A 139 0.54 11.98 -16.73
C PRO A 139 1.72 11.18 -16.15
N LYS A 140 1.56 10.73 -14.91
CA LYS A 140 2.53 9.90 -14.20
C LYS A 140 1.88 8.60 -13.77
N THR A 141 2.62 7.52 -13.87
CA THR A 141 2.19 6.21 -13.36
C THR A 141 2.77 6.00 -11.97
N ILE A 142 1.90 5.80 -10.98
CA ILE A 142 2.28 5.45 -9.61
C ILE A 142 1.93 3.99 -9.39
N LYS A 143 2.91 3.20 -8.97
CA LYS A 143 2.75 1.77 -8.68
C LYS A 143 2.73 1.55 -7.17
N ILE A 144 1.70 0.87 -6.69
CA ILE A 144 1.55 0.45 -5.29
C ILE A 144 1.45 -1.07 -5.26
N ASP A 145 2.30 -1.70 -4.47
CA ASP A 145 2.30 -3.14 -4.25
C ASP A 145 1.80 -3.42 -2.83
N GLU A 146 0.76 -4.23 -2.70
CA GLU A 146 0.15 -4.63 -1.42
C GLU A 146 -0.05 -6.15 -1.40
N VAL A 147 0.03 -6.76 -0.21
CA VAL A 147 -0.28 -8.19 -0.03
C VAL A 147 -1.73 -8.30 0.43
N LEU A 148 -2.55 -8.98 -0.37
CA LEU A 148 -3.97 -9.18 -0.12
C LEU A 148 -4.32 -10.66 -0.24
N GLN A 149 -5.14 -11.16 0.68
CA GLN A 149 -5.69 -12.51 0.54
C GLN A 149 -6.74 -12.55 -0.56
N THR A 150 -6.94 -13.72 -1.17
CA THR A 150 -7.88 -13.89 -2.28
C THR A 150 -9.30 -13.44 -1.92
N ALA A 151 -9.78 -13.78 -0.71
CA ALA A 151 -11.09 -13.35 -0.24
C ALA A 151 -11.20 -11.82 -0.07
N GLU A 152 -10.13 -11.17 0.40
CA GLU A 152 -10.11 -9.70 0.55
C GLU A 152 -10.06 -9.00 -0.81
N PHE A 153 -9.25 -9.53 -1.74
CA PHE A 153 -9.17 -9.04 -3.11
C PHE A 153 -10.52 -9.13 -3.81
N GLU A 154 -11.17 -10.30 -3.76
CA GLU A 154 -12.49 -10.51 -4.35
C GLU A 154 -13.55 -9.63 -3.69
N ALA A 155 -13.49 -9.46 -2.37
CA ALA A 155 -14.44 -8.63 -1.67
C ALA A 155 -14.25 -7.12 -1.97
N MET A 156 -13.05 -6.66 -2.30
CA MET A 156 -12.78 -5.27 -2.70
C MET A 156 -13.09 -5.00 -4.16
N PHE A 157 -12.54 -5.82 -5.06
CA PHE A 157 -12.49 -5.58 -6.51
C PHE A 157 -13.43 -6.48 -7.31
N GLY A 158 -14.00 -7.54 -6.72
CA GLY A 158 -14.91 -8.45 -7.40
C GLY A 158 -16.16 -7.72 -7.92
N GLY A 159 -16.46 -7.94 -9.20
CA GLY A 159 -17.61 -7.32 -9.88
C GLY A 159 -17.46 -5.82 -10.14
N LYS A 160 -16.29 -5.22 -9.90
CA LYS A 160 -16.02 -3.81 -10.16
C LYS A 160 -14.96 -3.64 -11.24
N GLY A 161 -15.05 -2.55 -11.99
CA GLY A 161 -14.14 -2.29 -13.11
C GLY A 161 -14.39 -3.24 -14.30
N THR A 162 -13.49 -3.20 -15.26
CA THR A 162 -13.50 -4.05 -16.45
C THR A 162 -12.50 -5.19 -16.26
N LEU A 163 -13.00 -6.43 -16.20
CA LEU A 163 -12.15 -7.61 -16.09
C LEU A 163 -11.48 -7.90 -17.44
N ILE A 164 -10.15 -7.77 -17.49
CA ILE A 164 -9.35 -8.08 -18.70
C ILE A 164 -8.95 -9.56 -18.69
N LEU A 165 -8.53 -10.08 -17.54
CA LEU A 165 -8.08 -11.46 -17.36
C LEU A 165 -8.46 -11.96 -15.96
N PRO A 166 -8.79 -13.25 -15.78
CA PRO A 166 -9.00 -14.27 -16.82
C PRO A 166 -10.33 -14.05 -17.57
N THR A 167 -10.35 -14.22 -18.88
CA THR A 167 -11.59 -14.27 -19.67
C THR A 167 -11.70 -15.61 -20.38
N PRO A 168 -12.93 -16.07 -20.73
CA PRO A 168 -13.11 -17.36 -21.42
C PRO A 168 -12.31 -17.45 -22.72
N THR A 169 -12.17 -16.32 -23.43
CA THR A 169 -11.45 -16.20 -24.69
C THR A 169 -9.95 -15.93 -24.52
N ASN A 170 -9.52 -15.29 -23.43
CA ASN A 170 -8.13 -14.92 -23.20
C ASN A 170 -7.63 -15.49 -21.85
N LYS A 171 -6.81 -16.54 -21.94
CA LYS A 171 -6.16 -17.23 -20.81
C LYS A 171 -7.13 -17.59 -19.67
N PRO A 172 -8.09 -18.51 -19.90
CA PRO A 172 -9.11 -18.89 -18.91
C PRO A 172 -8.52 -19.51 -17.63
N LYS A 173 -7.32 -20.09 -17.70
CA LYS A 173 -6.60 -20.69 -16.56
C LYS A 173 -5.55 -19.75 -15.95
N SER A 174 -5.61 -18.45 -16.24
CA SER A 174 -4.66 -17.49 -15.68
C SER A 174 -4.76 -17.45 -14.16
N THR A 175 -3.63 -17.60 -13.48
CA THR A 175 -3.50 -17.37 -12.03
C THR A 175 -3.47 -15.89 -11.68
N VAL A 176 -3.32 -15.03 -12.68
CA VAL A 176 -3.28 -13.58 -12.57
C VAL A 176 -4.62 -13.00 -13.01
N THR A 177 -5.20 -12.19 -12.14
CA THR A 177 -6.41 -11.41 -12.40
C THR A 177 -6.01 -9.97 -12.70
N ILE A 178 -6.48 -9.42 -13.83
CA ILE A 178 -6.24 -8.04 -14.23
C ILE A 178 -7.58 -7.34 -14.41
N ILE A 179 -7.76 -6.24 -13.68
CA ILE A 179 -8.95 -5.41 -13.69
C ILE A 179 -8.53 -3.99 -14.01
N GLU A 180 -9.18 -3.36 -14.98
CA GLU A 180 -8.96 -1.96 -15.34
C GLU A 180 -10.13 -1.11 -14.83
N PHE A 181 -9.82 0.05 -14.27
CA PHE A 181 -10.80 1.02 -13.80
C PHE A 181 -10.68 2.32 -14.60
N ASN A 182 -11.78 2.76 -15.18
CA ASN A 182 -11.92 4.10 -15.77
C ASN A 182 -12.25 5.14 -14.67
N LYS A 183 -12.03 6.42 -14.96
CA LYS A 183 -12.26 7.56 -14.04
C LYS A 183 -13.59 7.52 -13.31
N VAL A 184 -14.69 7.19 -13.99
CA VAL A 184 -16.03 7.09 -13.37
C VAL A 184 -16.08 5.96 -12.35
N GLN A 185 -15.59 4.78 -12.72
CA GLN A 185 -15.54 3.62 -11.83
C GLN A 185 -14.62 3.85 -10.62
N ILE A 186 -13.54 4.62 -10.79
CA ILE A 186 -12.64 5.01 -9.70
C ILE A 186 -13.36 5.90 -8.69
N ALA A 187 -14.15 6.86 -9.17
CA ALA A 187 -14.94 7.73 -8.30
C ALA A 187 -15.96 6.91 -7.48
N ASP A 188 -16.64 5.95 -8.11
CA ASP A 188 -17.57 5.05 -7.41
C ASP A 188 -16.83 4.11 -6.44
N PHE A 189 -15.63 3.63 -6.82
CA PHE A 189 -14.85 2.66 -6.07
C PHE A 189 -14.29 3.22 -4.76
N PHE A 190 -13.67 4.40 -4.82
CA PHE A 190 -13.18 5.10 -3.64
C PHE A 190 -14.31 5.85 -2.90
N GLY A 191 -15.46 6.02 -3.56
CA GLY A 191 -16.60 6.77 -3.05
C GLY A 191 -16.27 8.24 -2.78
N GLY A 192 -17.13 8.89 -1.99
CA GLY A 192 -16.94 10.28 -1.54
C GLY A 192 -15.73 10.52 -0.62
N GLU A 193 -14.93 9.49 -0.32
CA GLU A 193 -13.68 9.62 0.46
C GLU A 193 -12.50 10.13 -0.38
N LEU A 194 -12.68 10.26 -1.70
CA LEU A 194 -11.68 10.76 -2.63
C LEU A 194 -11.49 12.28 -2.42
N LYS A 195 -10.80 12.64 -1.35
CA LYS A 195 -10.30 13.99 -1.10
C LYS A 195 -9.40 14.40 -2.28
N ALA A 196 -9.43 15.67 -2.66
CA ALA A 196 -8.55 16.20 -3.70
C ALA A 196 -7.09 15.77 -3.47
N LEU A 197 -6.51 15.10 -4.47
CA LEU A 197 -5.11 14.70 -4.42
C LEU A 197 -4.24 15.93 -4.75
N LYS A 198 -3.21 16.16 -3.94
CA LYS A 198 -2.22 17.22 -4.16
C LYS A 198 -0.88 16.59 -4.48
N GLY A 199 -0.25 17.06 -5.55
CA GLY A 199 1.13 16.74 -5.93
C GLY A 199 2.03 17.97 -5.90
N ASN A 200 3.29 17.80 -6.31
CA ASN A 200 4.23 18.91 -6.48
C ASN A 200 4.40 19.23 -7.97
N ARG A 201 4.17 20.48 -8.36
CA ARG A 201 4.47 20.98 -9.70
C ARG A 201 5.97 21.25 -9.82
N TRP A 202 6.57 20.87 -10.94
CA TRP A 202 7.97 21.13 -11.24
C TRP A 202 8.11 21.90 -12.55
N SER A 203 9.13 22.75 -12.66
CA SER A 203 9.45 23.45 -13.90
C SER A 203 9.82 22.45 -15.00
N ARG A 204 9.39 22.69 -16.24
CA ARG A 204 9.86 21.97 -17.43
C ARG A 204 11.19 22.58 -17.85
N GLY A 205 12.27 21.81 -17.74
CA GLY A 205 13.62 22.32 -17.99
C GLY A 205 14.21 23.10 -16.81
N GLY A 206 15.51 23.33 -16.89
CA GLY A 206 16.24 24.18 -15.96
C GLY A 206 15.93 25.64 -16.21
N VAL A 207 15.83 26.43 -15.14
CA VAL A 207 15.87 27.89 -15.26
C VAL A 207 17.23 28.24 -15.88
N PRO A 208 17.26 28.98 -17.01
CA PRO A 208 18.51 29.50 -17.55
C PRO A 208 19.11 30.41 -16.48
N VAL A 209 20.14 29.93 -15.78
CA VAL A 209 20.87 30.76 -14.83
C VAL A 209 21.66 31.72 -15.70
N ARG A 210 21.16 32.95 -15.83
CA ARG A 210 21.97 34.04 -16.36
C ARG A 210 23.04 34.29 -15.31
N THR A 211 24.21 33.68 -15.48
CA THR A 211 25.40 34.05 -14.73
C THR A 211 25.64 35.53 -15.01
N PHE A 212 25.26 36.38 -14.06
CA PHE A 212 25.37 37.83 -14.16
C PHE A 212 26.85 38.18 -14.00
N GLY A 213 27.59 38.15 -15.12
CA GLY A 213 29.01 38.49 -15.15
C GLY A 213 29.79 37.72 -16.20
N GLY A 214 29.92 38.31 -17.40
CA GLY A 214 31.02 38.04 -18.33
C GLY A 214 30.69 37.17 -19.55
N GLY A 215 30.72 37.79 -20.72
CA GLY A 215 31.17 37.13 -21.95
C GLY A 215 30.07 36.67 -22.91
N PHE A 216 29.86 37.48 -23.95
CA PHE A 216 29.21 37.08 -25.19
C PHE A 216 30.07 35.98 -25.85
N GLY A 217 29.68 34.71 -25.71
CA GLY A 217 30.35 33.56 -26.34
C GLY A 217 31.09 32.66 -25.35
N GLY A 218 30.42 31.62 -24.86
CA GLY A 218 31.04 30.59 -24.04
C GLY A 218 30.13 29.38 -23.88
N PHE A 219 30.47 28.29 -24.56
CA PHE A 219 29.78 27.01 -24.58
C PHE A 219 29.56 26.45 -23.17
N GLY A 220 28.36 26.60 -22.61
CA GLY A 220 28.08 26.03 -21.29
C GLY A 220 26.75 26.43 -20.68
N SER A 221 25.64 26.35 -21.42
CA SER A 221 24.30 26.42 -20.80
C SER A 221 24.06 25.15 -19.98
N THR A 222 24.57 25.10 -18.75
CA THR A 222 24.20 24.07 -17.78
C THR A 222 22.73 24.28 -17.43
N PHE A 223 21.85 23.47 -18.02
CA PHE A 223 20.44 23.46 -17.64
C PHE A 223 20.36 23.12 -16.15
N ALA A 224 19.91 24.09 -15.34
CA ALA A 224 19.66 23.86 -13.93
C ALA A 224 18.71 22.67 -13.74
N LYS A 225 18.82 21.97 -12.62
CA LYS A 225 17.85 20.91 -12.30
C LYS A 225 16.45 21.54 -12.22
N SER A 226 15.42 20.80 -12.63
CA SER A 226 14.02 21.21 -12.47
C SER A 226 13.77 21.73 -11.06
N VAL A 227 13.07 22.85 -10.90
CA VAL A 227 12.76 23.46 -9.60
C VAL A 227 11.31 23.18 -9.24
N LYS A 228 11.04 22.91 -7.96
CA LYS A 228 9.68 22.76 -7.43
C LYS A 228 8.97 24.11 -7.45
N GLN A 229 7.88 24.22 -8.20
CA GLN A 229 7.12 25.47 -8.39
C GLN A 229 5.99 25.66 -7.37
N GLY A 230 5.59 24.60 -6.65
CA GLY A 230 4.51 24.66 -5.67
C GLY A 230 3.68 23.37 -5.65
N SER A 231 2.55 23.41 -4.95
CA SER A 231 1.57 22.32 -4.98
C SER A 231 0.64 22.44 -6.19
N CYS A 232 0.21 21.31 -6.74
CA CYS A 232 -0.82 21.27 -7.77
C CYS A 232 -1.90 20.24 -7.44
N ASP A 233 -3.11 20.46 -7.96
CA ASP A 233 -4.17 19.46 -7.94
C ASP A 233 -3.87 18.35 -8.95
N VAL A 234 -4.19 17.13 -8.54
CA VAL A 234 -3.95 15.92 -9.30
C VAL A 234 -5.24 15.11 -9.34
N GLU A 235 -5.55 14.57 -10.51
CA GLU A 235 -6.66 13.65 -10.71
C GLU A 235 -6.15 12.27 -11.12
N ILE A 236 -6.87 11.22 -10.73
CA ILE A 236 -6.63 9.86 -11.20
C ILE A 236 -7.42 9.69 -12.52
N ARG A 237 -6.73 9.28 -13.59
CA ARG A 237 -7.35 9.03 -14.90
C ARG A 237 -7.78 7.58 -15.06
N SER A 238 -6.88 6.65 -14.73
CA SER A 238 -7.07 5.22 -14.85
C SER A 238 -6.36 4.48 -13.72
N CYS A 239 -6.81 3.27 -13.41
CA CYS A 239 -6.16 2.39 -12.45
C CYS A 239 -6.18 0.95 -12.95
N ASP A 240 -5.00 0.36 -13.12
CA ASP A 240 -4.85 -1.07 -13.43
C ASP A 240 -4.54 -1.84 -12.17
N VAL A 241 -5.35 -2.84 -11.87
CA VAL A 241 -5.17 -3.74 -10.73
C VAL A 241 -4.75 -5.10 -11.26
N ASN A 242 -3.57 -5.56 -10.85
CA ASN A 242 -3.02 -6.86 -11.19
C ASN A 242 -2.82 -7.68 -9.90
N TYR A 243 -3.56 -8.76 -9.77
CA TYR A 243 -3.50 -9.65 -8.64
C TYR A 243 -2.98 -11.02 -9.04
N SER A 244 -1.92 -11.49 -8.37
CA SER A 244 -1.39 -12.84 -8.51
C SER A 244 -1.87 -13.73 -7.37
N LYS A 245 -2.69 -14.74 -7.68
CA LYS A 245 -3.22 -15.68 -6.69
C LYS A 245 -2.12 -16.44 -5.93
N ASN A 246 -1.04 -16.79 -6.63
CA ASN A 246 0.06 -17.57 -6.05
C ASN A 246 0.91 -16.74 -5.08
N GLY A 247 1.12 -15.46 -5.40
CA GLY A 247 1.94 -14.56 -4.58
C GLY A 247 1.15 -13.76 -3.55
N MET A 248 -0.18 -13.88 -3.52
CA MET A 248 -1.09 -13.00 -2.76
C MET A 248 -0.75 -11.52 -2.93
N LYS A 249 -0.22 -11.16 -4.11
CA LYS A 249 0.33 -9.83 -4.39
C LYS A 249 -0.63 -9.09 -5.30
N CYS A 250 -1.11 -7.95 -4.82
CA CYS A 250 -1.90 -7.00 -5.57
C CYS A 250 -1.02 -5.80 -5.95
N THR A 251 -0.87 -5.58 -7.24
CA THR A 251 -0.16 -4.45 -7.82
C THR A 251 -1.18 -3.50 -8.44
N MET A 252 -1.24 -2.28 -7.94
CA MET A 252 -2.11 -1.22 -8.47
C MET A 252 -1.26 -0.19 -9.19
N LYS A 253 -1.57 0.11 -10.45
CA LYS A 253 -0.92 1.16 -11.24
C LYS A 253 -1.93 2.27 -11.47
N PHE A 254 -1.71 3.42 -10.86
CA PHE A 254 -2.53 4.61 -11.02
C PHE A 254 -1.91 5.51 -12.07
N GLU A 255 -2.67 5.89 -13.09
CA GLU A 255 -2.30 6.99 -13.97
C GLU A 255 -2.86 8.29 -13.38
N VAL A 256 -1.98 9.19 -12.97
CA VAL A 256 -2.34 10.46 -12.35
C VAL A 256 -1.90 11.64 -13.21
N ALA A 257 -2.76 12.63 -13.38
CA ALA A 257 -2.48 13.81 -14.18
C ALA A 257 -2.73 15.10 -13.39
N GLN A 258 -1.95 16.13 -13.70
CA GLN A 258 -2.14 17.46 -13.12
C GLN A 258 -3.44 18.09 -13.66
N VAL A 259 -4.27 18.61 -12.76
CA VAL A 259 -5.46 19.39 -13.10
C VAL A 259 -5.06 20.85 -13.29
N GLY A 260 -5.59 21.52 -14.32
CA GLY A 260 -5.36 22.96 -14.56
C GLY A 260 -3.93 23.34 -14.98
N GLY A 261 -3.07 22.36 -15.29
CA GLY A 261 -1.69 22.58 -15.72
C GLY A 261 -1.51 22.99 -17.20
N GLY A 262 -2.60 23.31 -17.90
CA GLY A 262 -2.56 23.76 -19.29
C GLY A 262 -1.79 25.07 -19.39
N GLY A 263 -0.79 25.11 -20.28
CA GLY A 263 0.19 26.19 -20.34
C GLY A 263 -0.44 27.56 -20.63
N ALA A 264 -0.66 28.34 -19.59
CA ALA A 264 -0.72 29.78 -19.68
C ALA A 264 0.72 30.32 -19.64
N TYR A 265 1.41 30.27 -20.78
CA TYR A 265 2.45 31.24 -21.06
C TYR A 265 1.76 32.60 -21.19
N GLY A 266 1.64 33.38 -20.11
CA GLY A 266 1.11 34.75 -20.21
C GLY A 266 0.34 35.30 -19.00
N GLY A 267 0.79 35.06 -17.77
CA GLY A 267 0.20 35.70 -16.59
C GLY A 267 1.28 36.24 -15.66
N TYR A 268 1.95 37.31 -16.07
CA TYR A 268 2.56 38.22 -15.09
C TYR A 268 1.40 38.91 -14.36
N GLY A 269 1.28 38.70 -13.05
CA GLY A 269 0.30 39.42 -12.25
C GLY A 269 -0.31 38.56 -11.16
N ASP A 270 0.46 38.31 -10.11
CA ASP A 270 -0.10 38.40 -8.78
C ASP A 270 1.00 39.02 -7.92
N SER A 271 0.96 40.35 -7.86
CA SER A 271 1.72 41.11 -6.90
C SER A 271 1.05 40.84 -5.55
N ASP A 272 1.76 40.15 -4.66
CA ASP A 272 1.39 40.13 -3.25
C ASP A 272 1.43 41.59 -2.74
N ASP A 273 0.25 42.21 -2.70
CA ASP A 273 -0.03 43.44 -1.99
C ASP A 273 -0.01 43.09 -0.49
N ASP A 274 1.21 43.06 0.07
CA ASP A 274 1.44 43.05 1.51
C ASP A 274 0.94 44.39 2.08
N GLY A 275 -0.37 44.44 2.34
CA GLY A 275 -1.02 45.48 3.12
C GLY A 275 -0.49 45.48 4.56
N CYS A 276 0.61 46.19 4.78
CA CYS A 276 1.02 46.65 6.10
C CYS A 276 0.00 47.68 6.60
N TYR A 277 -0.98 47.23 7.37
CA TYR A 277 -1.70 48.07 8.32
C TYR A 277 -0.90 48.13 9.63
N TYR A 278 -0.25 49.27 9.87
CA TYR A 278 0.01 49.83 11.20
C TYR A 278 -0.03 51.35 11.12
#